data_AF-A0A2N4SQT7-F1
#
_entry.id   AF-A0A2N4SQT7-F1
#
_cell.length_a   1.000
_cell.length_b   1.000
_cell.length_c   1.000
_cell.angle_alpha   90.00
_cell.angle_beta   90.00
_cell.angle_gamma   90.00
#
_symmetry.space_group_name_H-M   'P 1'
#
loop_
_entity.id
_entity.type
_entity.pdbx_description
1 polymer ?
#
loop_
_entity_poly.entity_id
_entity_poly.type
_entity_poly.pdbx_seq_one_letter_code
_entity_poly.pdbx_strand_id
1 'polypeptide(L)'
;MAVADIISHVALVQEVMRAVMKQEVHYGIIPGTDKPTLYKQGAEVLCMAFRVADSYQVEDLSTADVVRYRVTCTGVHQMNGIVLGTGMGEASSGEEKYKWRKAWDEEFDATPANLRRIKSGKYKTKQVRTEPADLANTILKMANKRAKIAMTINVTACGDMFGQDLEDMDEALRDHLTRHNPEAAAAGTAKPALPTQSDEEFAKNMVIWTKVIRLKKKDVAGVLATVATVSTLTEAQIEAIKGIPAKLAAEAQAEPSGPTFASVSDAIAKAQDEDALNLAADLINSIPEQQREPLNAAYDARRAELNAD
;
A
#
# COMPACT_ATOMS: atom_id res chain seq x y z
N MET A 1 -22.14 32.62 -23.16
CA MET A 1 -21.26 32.61 -21.98
C MET A 1 -20.19 33.67 -22.22
N ALA A 2 -20.01 34.63 -21.32
CA ALA A 2 -18.96 35.64 -21.46
C ALA A 2 -17.59 35.04 -21.13
N VAL A 3 -16.50 35.63 -21.61
CA VAL A 3 -15.13 35.17 -21.32
C VAL A 3 -14.87 35.13 -19.80
N ALA A 4 -15.41 36.10 -19.06
CA ALA A 4 -15.33 36.15 -17.61
C ALA A 4 -15.96 34.92 -16.92
N ASP A 5 -17.09 34.44 -17.45
CA ASP A 5 -17.78 33.24 -16.93
C ASP A 5 -16.93 31.99 -17.15
N ILE A 6 -16.27 31.88 -18.32
CA ILE A 6 -15.38 30.76 -18.66
C ILE A 6 -14.18 30.74 -17.71
N ILE A 7 -13.57 31.91 -17.46
CA ILE A 7 -12.44 32.04 -16.52
C ILE A 7 -12.88 31.65 -15.11
N SER A 8 -14.05 32.12 -14.66
CA SER A 8 -14.60 31.76 -13.35
C SER A 8 -14.88 30.25 -13.24
N HIS A 9 -15.37 29.61 -14.31
CA HIS A 9 -15.62 28.18 -14.35
C HIS A 9 -14.33 27.38 -14.20
N VAL A 10 -13.29 27.71 -14.96
CA VAL A 10 -11.97 27.06 -14.86
C VAL A 10 -11.36 27.25 -13.47
N ALA A 11 -11.43 28.47 -12.92
CA ALA A 11 -10.95 28.74 -11.57
C ALA A 11 -11.68 27.90 -10.50
N LEU A 12 -13.00 27.70 -10.66
CA LEU A 12 -13.78 26.85 -9.77
C LEU A 12 -13.35 25.38 -9.85
N VAL A 13 -13.13 24.84 -11.06
CA VAL A 13 -12.62 23.47 -11.24
C VAL A 13 -11.28 23.29 -10.52
N GLN A 14 -10.35 24.22 -10.71
CA GLN A 14 -9.04 24.20 -10.07
C GLN A 14 -9.12 24.29 -8.54
N GLU A 15 -10.03 25.12 -8.02
CA GLU A 15 -10.23 25.27 -6.58
C GLU A 15 -10.85 24.01 -5.96
N VAL A 16 -11.86 23.41 -6.60
CA VAL A 16 -12.43 22.13 -6.16
C VAL A 16 -11.35 21.05 -6.12
N MET A 17 -10.49 21.01 -7.13
CA MET A 17 -9.38 20.05 -7.18
C MET A 17 -8.40 20.26 -6.02
N ARG A 18 -8.01 21.50 -5.74
CA ARG A 18 -7.06 21.83 -4.67
C ARG A 18 -7.64 21.62 -3.27
N ALA A 19 -8.88 22.03 -3.05
CA ALA A 19 -9.50 22.07 -1.73
C ALA A 19 -10.16 20.74 -1.32
N VAL A 20 -10.65 19.96 -2.28
CA VAL A 20 -11.48 18.76 -2.01
C VAL A 20 -10.85 17.48 -2.55
N MET A 21 -10.25 17.53 -3.75
CA MET A 21 -9.67 16.33 -4.36
C MET A 21 -8.30 16.01 -3.74
N LYS A 22 -7.92 14.74 -3.83
CA LYS A 22 -6.75 14.15 -3.18
C LYS A 22 -6.01 13.34 -4.22
N GLN A 23 -4.72 13.60 -4.38
CA GLN A 23 -3.88 12.84 -5.28
C GLN A 23 -3.82 11.36 -4.85
N GLU A 24 -3.75 10.47 -5.83
CA GLU A 24 -3.83 9.00 -5.73
C GLU A 24 -5.15 8.42 -5.20
N VAL A 25 -6.12 9.25 -4.84
CA VAL A 25 -7.48 8.83 -4.44
C VAL A 25 -8.51 9.27 -5.47
N HIS A 26 -8.46 10.54 -5.85
CA HIS A 26 -9.42 11.15 -6.78
C HIS A 26 -8.85 11.29 -8.20
N TYR A 27 -7.53 11.41 -8.32
CA TYR A 27 -6.78 11.46 -9.57
C TYR A 27 -5.34 11.02 -9.32
N GLY A 28 -4.61 10.56 -10.34
CA GLY A 28 -3.19 10.18 -10.18
C GLY A 28 -2.42 10.22 -11.50
N ILE A 29 -1.10 10.27 -11.43
CA ILE A 29 -0.26 10.32 -12.64
C ILE A 29 0.16 8.90 -13.01
N ILE A 30 -0.10 8.53 -14.26
CA ILE A 30 0.35 7.26 -14.79
C ILE A 30 1.81 7.41 -15.26
N PRO A 31 2.74 6.53 -14.85
CA PRO A 31 4.11 6.59 -15.33
C PRO A 31 4.16 6.60 -16.86
N GLY A 32 4.88 7.56 -17.44
CA GLY A 32 4.97 7.77 -18.89
C GLY A 32 3.88 8.65 -19.50
N THR A 33 3.02 9.29 -18.69
CA THR A 33 2.02 10.25 -19.15
C THR A 33 2.22 11.62 -18.52
N ASP A 34 2.01 12.69 -19.30
CA ASP A 34 2.22 14.07 -18.82
C ASP A 34 1.05 14.61 -17.98
N LYS A 35 -0.16 14.09 -18.21
CA LYS A 35 -1.38 14.54 -17.53
C LYS A 35 -1.85 13.54 -16.48
N PRO A 36 -2.36 14.01 -15.32
CA PRO A 36 -3.02 13.13 -14.38
C PRO A 36 -4.27 12.50 -15.00
N THR A 37 -4.60 11.30 -14.55
CA THR A 37 -5.81 10.56 -14.90
C THR A 37 -6.87 10.78 -13.83
N LEU A 38 -8.10 11.07 -14.25
CA LEU A 38 -9.23 11.24 -13.35
C LEU A 38 -9.76 9.87 -12.91
N TYR A 39 -9.91 9.64 -11.61
CA TYR A 39 -10.51 8.41 -11.10
C TYR A 39 -12.01 8.59 -10.86
N LYS A 40 -12.74 7.48 -10.71
CA LYS A 40 -14.19 7.49 -10.48
C LYS A 40 -14.59 8.39 -9.31
N GLN A 41 -13.87 8.30 -8.20
CA GLN A 41 -14.12 9.09 -7.00
C GLN A 41 -13.94 10.58 -7.28
N GLY A 42 -12.94 10.96 -8.07
CA GLY A 42 -12.75 12.34 -8.50
C GLY A 42 -13.86 12.82 -9.42
N ALA A 43 -14.31 11.97 -10.35
CA ALA A 43 -15.45 12.28 -11.21
C ALA A 43 -16.76 12.49 -10.41
N GLU A 44 -16.96 11.73 -9.33
CA GLU A 44 -18.10 11.91 -8.40
C GLU A 44 -18.03 13.24 -7.64
N VAL A 45 -16.84 13.62 -7.16
CA VAL A 45 -16.63 14.93 -6.50
C VAL A 45 -16.94 16.07 -7.47
N LEU A 46 -16.46 15.99 -8.71
CA LEU A 46 -16.74 17.00 -9.73
C LEU A 46 -18.22 17.05 -10.09
N CYS A 47 -18.89 15.91 -10.29
CA CYS A 47 -20.33 15.90 -10.53
C CYS A 47 -21.10 16.56 -9.39
N MET A 48 -20.74 16.28 -8.14
CA MET A 48 -21.36 16.91 -6.97
C MET A 48 -21.12 18.42 -6.95
N ALA A 49 -19.87 18.86 -7.13
CA ALA A 49 -19.50 20.27 -7.08
C ALA A 49 -20.22 21.11 -8.16
N PHE A 50 -20.37 20.56 -9.36
CA PHE A 50 -21.02 21.23 -10.50
C PHE A 50 -22.52 20.89 -10.65
N ARG A 51 -23.10 20.22 -9.65
CA ARG A 51 -24.52 19.81 -9.63
C ARG A 51 -24.92 19.06 -10.90
N VAL A 52 -24.07 18.15 -11.34
CA VAL A 52 -24.32 17.25 -12.46
C VAL A 52 -24.94 15.97 -11.90
N ALA A 53 -26.09 15.58 -12.42
CA ALA A 53 -26.65 14.24 -12.25
C ALA A 53 -26.34 13.41 -13.49
N ASP A 54 -25.84 12.21 -13.30
CA ASP A 54 -25.52 11.26 -14.34
C ASP A 54 -26.65 10.26 -14.57
N SER A 55 -26.96 9.99 -15.85
CA SER A 55 -27.91 8.97 -16.28
C SER A 55 -27.27 8.10 -17.37
N TYR A 56 -27.62 6.82 -17.40
CA TYR A 56 -26.93 5.84 -18.25
C TYR A 56 -27.90 5.18 -19.22
N GLN A 57 -27.51 5.14 -20.49
CA GLN A 57 -28.10 4.30 -21.50
C GLN A 57 -27.10 3.19 -21.83
N VAL A 58 -27.51 1.94 -21.60
CA VAL A 58 -26.69 0.75 -21.82
C VAL A 58 -27.15 0.05 -23.09
N GLU A 59 -26.22 -0.19 -23.98
CA GLU A 59 -26.37 -1.02 -25.17
C GLU A 59 -25.61 -2.34 -24.95
N ASP A 60 -26.35 -3.46 -24.94
CA ASP A 60 -25.77 -4.79 -24.91
C ASP A 60 -25.38 -5.22 -26.34
N LEU A 61 -24.07 -5.34 -26.56
CA LEU A 61 -23.47 -5.74 -27.83
C LEU A 61 -22.83 -7.13 -27.71
N SER A 62 -23.27 -7.92 -26.72
CA SER A 62 -22.72 -9.24 -26.44
C SER A 62 -23.03 -10.23 -27.55
N THR A 63 -22.12 -11.18 -27.70
CA THR A 63 -22.25 -12.36 -28.57
C THR A 63 -22.16 -13.61 -27.69
N ALA A 64 -22.37 -14.79 -28.25
CA ALA A 64 -22.22 -16.06 -27.52
C ALA A 64 -20.83 -16.22 -26.87
N ASP A 65 -19.82 -15.55 -27.41
CA ASP A 65 -18.41 -15.72 -27.04
C ASP A 65 -17.83 -14.50 -26.29
N VAL A 66 -18.50 -13.36 -26.33
CA VAL A 66 -17.95 -12.09 -25.85
C VAL A 66 -19.06 -11.30 -25.18
N VAL A 67 -18.83 -10.88 -23.94
CA VAL A 67 -19.68 -9.90 -23.29
C VAL A 67 -19.15 -8.51 -23.61
N ARG A 68 -20.00 -7.65 -24.18
CA ARG A 68 -19.62 -6.30 -24.59
C ARG A 68 -20.75 -5.34 -24.30
N TYR A 69 -20.43 -4.27 -23.60
CA TYR A 69 -21.36 -3.18 -23.34
C TYR A 69 -20.81 -1.89 -23.89
N ARG A 70 -21.68 -1.13 -24.57
CA ARG A 70 -21.49 0.28 -24.82
C ARG A 70 -22.43 1.04 -23.90
N VAL A 71 -21.91 2.06 -23.25
CA VAL A 71 -22.65 2.88 -22.31
C VAL A 71 -22.50 4.33 -22.71
N THR A 72 -23.63 5.01 -22.82
CA THR A 72 -23.69 6.46 -22.94
C THR A 72 -24.14 7.05 -21.61
N CYS A 73 -23.28 7.85 -20.99
CA CYS A 73 -23.59 8.61 -19.78
C CYS A 73 -23.99 10.03 -20.18
N THR A 74 -25.16 10.48 -19.76
CA THR A 74 -25.67 11.83 -19.98
C THR A 74 -25.67 12.61 -18.67
N GLY A 75 -24.96 13.73 -18.65
CA GLY A 75 -24.93 14.66 -17.53
C GLY A 75 -26.02 15.72 -17.68
N VAL A 76 -26.88 15.85 -16.66
CA VAL A 76 -27.91 16.88 -16.57
C VAL A 76 -27.68 17.76 -15.36
N HIS A 77 -27.97 19.05 -15.47
CA HIS A 77 -27.88 19.95 -14.34
C HIS A 77 -29.05 19.71 -13.37
N GLN A 78 -28.74 19.38 -12.10
CA GLN A 78 -29.69 18.89 -11.11
C GLN A 78 -30.88 19.83 -10.84
N MET A 79 -30.71 21.14 -10.99
CA MET A 79 -31.74 22.12 -10.60
C MET A 79 -32.76 22.40 -11.72
N ASN A 80 -32.36 22.29 -12.98
CA ASN A 80 -33.17 22.72 -14.12
C ASN A 80 -33.34 21.62 -15.19
N GLY A 81 -32.69 20.47 -15.03
CA GLY A 81 -32.79 19.33 -15.95
C GLY A 81 -32.15 19.54 -17.32
N ILE A 82 -31.41 20.64 -17.52
CA ILE A 82 -30.75 20.92 -18.80
C ILE A 82 -29.62 19.90 -19.01
N VAL A 83 -29.60 19.28 -20.18
CA VAL A 83 -28.49 18.42 -20.60
C VAL A 83 -27.23 19.27 -20.77
N LEU A 84 -26.19 18.93 -20.01
CA LEU A 84 -24.91 19.62 -20.04
C LEU A 84 -23.94 18.96 -21.04
N GLY A 85 -24.04 17.65 -21.23
CA GLY A 85 -23.18 16.90 -22.13
C GLY A 85 -23.28 15.40 -21.93
N THR A 86 -22.58 14.67 -22.79
CA THR A 86 -22.56 13.20 -22.80
C THR A 86 -21.13 12.67 -22.84
N GLY A 87 -20.93 11.48 -22.31
CA GLY A 87 -19.70 10.70 -22.43
C GLY A 87 -20.00 9.25 -22.78
N MET A 88 -19.18 8.66 -23.64
CA MET A 88 -19.33 7.27 -24.05
C MET A 88 -18.23 6.41 -23.44
N GLY A 89 -18.58 5.20 -23.04
CA GLY A 89 -17.66 4.19 -22.57
C GLY A 89 -18.00 2.85 -23.19
N GLU A 90 -16.99 2.08 -23.56
CA GLU A 90 -17.17 0.72 -24.04
C GLU A 90 -16.22 -0.20 -23.28
N ALA A 91 -16.67 -1.40 -22.94
CA ALA A 91 -15.81 -2.44 -22.41
C ALA A 91 -16.20 -3.81 -22.97
N SER A 92 -15.24 -4.71 -23.06
CA SER A 92 -15.44 -6.05 -23.62
C SER A 92 -14.66 -7.12 -22.87
N SER A 93 -15.27 -8.29 -22.63
CA SER A 93 -14.54 -9.47 -22.15
C SER A 93 -13.53 -9.99 -23.18
N GLY A 94 -13.59 -9.49 -24.42
CA GLY A 94 -12.59 -9.71 -25.46
C GLY A 94 -11.30 -8.93 -25.27
N GLU A 95 -11.24 -7.91 -24.39
CA GLU A 95 -10.00 -7.21 -24.05
C GLU A 95 -8.99 -8.20 -23.45
N GLU A 96 -7.70 -8.06 -23.77
CA GLU A 96 -6.69 -9.07 -23.42
C GLU A 96 -6.63 -9.34 -21.90
N LYS A 97 -6.78 -8.28 -21.10
CA LYS A 97 -6.78 -8.33 -19.62
C LYS A 97 -7.93 -9.13 -19.02
N TYR A 98 -9.04 -9.26 -19.74
CA TYR A 98 -10.23 -10.01 -19.31
C TYR A 98 -10.31 -11.38 -19.97
N LYS A 99 -9.95 -11.45 -21.25
CA LYS A 99 -10.04 -12.66 -22.07
C LYS A 99 -9.16 -13.79 -21.58
N TRP A 100 -8.00 -13.48 -20.98
CA TRP A 100 -6.98 -14.47 -20.65
C TRP A 100 -6.59 -14.44 -19.18
N ARG A 101 -6.69 -15.59 -18.51
CA ARG A 101 -6.21 -15.78 -17.14
C ARG A 101 -5.04 -16.76 -17.11
N LYS A 102 -4.19 -16.65 -16.09
CA LYS A 102 -3.10 -17.62 -15.88
C LYS A 102 -3.69 -18.99 -15.59
N ALA A 103 -3.06 -20.02 -16.13
CA ALA A 103 -3.38 -21.42 -15.88
C ALA A 103 -2.14 -22.18 -15.42
N TRP A 104 -2.33 -23.01 -14.42
CA TRP A 104 -1.47 -24.14 -14.08
C TRP A 104 -1.49 -25.23 -15.17
N ASP A 105 -0.51 -26.14 -15.10
CA ASP A 105 -0.18 -27.07 -16.19
C ASP A 105 -1.32 -28.01 -16.54
N GLU A 106 -1.95 -28.65 -15.54
CA GLU A 106 -3.03 -29.61 -15.74
C GLU A 106 -4.26 -28.99 -16.42
N GLU A 107 -4.67 -27.80 -15.97
CA GLU A 107 -5.77 -27.06 -16.58
C GLU A 107 -5.44 -26.61 -17.99
N PHE A 108 -4.22 -26.13 -18.22
CA PHE A 108 -3.78 -25.73 -19.55
C PHE A 108 -3.83 -26.90 -20.52
N ASP A 109 -3.33 -28.06 -20.09
CA ASP A 109 -3.25 -29.27 -20.91
C ASP A 109 -4.64 -29.87 -21.20
N ALA A 110 -5.55 -29.82 -20.23
CA ALA A 110 -6.95 -30.23 -20.38
C ALA A 110 -7.81 -29.25 -21.20
N THR A 111 -7.43 -27.97 -21.28
CA THR A 111 -8.16 -26.96 -22.05
C THR A 111 -7.96 -27.16 -23.55
N PRO A 112 -9.02 -27.07 -24.38
CA PRO A 112 -8.91 -27.12 -25.84
C PRO A 112 -7.93 -26.10 -26.41
N ALA A 113 -7.24 -26.47 -27.51
CA ALA A 113 -6.19 -25.64 -28.11
C ALA A 113 -6.66 -24.24 -28.54
N ASN A 114 -7.93 -24.10 -28.94
CA ASN A 114 -8.55 -22.82 -29.31
C ASN A 114 -8.87 -21.90 -28.11
N LEU A 115 -8.85 -22.43 -26.88
CA LEU A 115 -9.18 -21.72 -25.65
C LEU A 115 -7.96 -21.51 -24.74
N ARG A 116 -6.76 -21.83 -25.22
CA ARG A 116 -5.52 -21.65 -24.47
C ARG A 116 -4.44 -20.97 -25.31
N ARG A 117 -3.51 -20.28 -24.66
CA ARG A 117 -2.34 -19.68 -25.30
C ARG A 117 -1.14 -19.64 -24.37
N ILE A 118 0.06 -19.61 -24.94
CA ILE A 118 1.29 -19.31 -24.20
C ILE A 118 1.67 -17.86 -24.53
N LYS A 119 1.49 -16.95 -23.58
CA LYS A 119 1.94 -15.56 -23.73
C LYS A 119 3.45 -15.51 -23.47
N SER A 120 4.21 -15.07 -24.48
CA SER A 120 5.65 -14.87 -24.36
C SER A 120 5.93 -13.41 -24.01
N GLY A 121 6.26 -13.14 -22.75
CA GLY A 121 6.76 -11.84 -22.30
C GLY A 121 8.17 -12.00 -21.73
N LYS A 122 8.47 -11.31 -20.62
CA LYS A 122 9.69 -11.54 -19.83
C LYS A 122 9.82 -13.02 -19.40
N TYR A 123 8.67 -13.68 -19.16
CA TYR A 123 8.56 -15.11 -18.91
C TYR A 123 7.44 -15.70 -19.78
N LYS A 124 7.55 -17.00 -20.11
CA LYS A 124 6.47 -17.74 -20.76
C LYS A 124 5.36 -18.02 -19.75
N THR A 125 4.16 -17.52 -20.00
CA THR A 125 3.00 -17.72 -19.13
C THR A 125 1.93 -18.52 -19.87
N LYS A 126 1.53 -19.67 -19.31
CA LYS A 126 0.39 -20.44 -19.78
C LYS A 126 -0.90 -19.71 -19.38
N GLN A 127 -1.79 -19.52 -20.35
CA GLN A 127 -3.05 -18.83 -20.16
C GLN A 127 -4.19 -19.59 -20.80
N VAL A 128 -5.36 -19.56 -20.17
CA VAL A 128 -6.61 -20.10 -20.68
C VAL A 128 -7.64 -18.99 -20.78
N ARG A 129 -8.63 -19.17 -21.65
CA ARG A 129 -9.72 -18.23 -21.84
C ARG A 129 -10.58 -18.20 -20.58
N THR A 130 -10.93 -17.00 -20.13
CA THR A 130 -11.89 -16.81 -19.04
C THR A 130 -13.31 -17.02 -19.57
N GLU A 131 -14.19 -17.58 -18.74
CA GLU A 131 -15.61 -17.70 -19.05
C GLU A 131 -16.23 -16.30 -19.20
N PRO A 132 -16.78 -15.93 -20.38
CA PRO A 132 -17.34 -14.60 -20.59
C PRO A 132 -18.48 -14.24 -19.64
N ALA A 133 -19.32 -15.20 -19.26
CA ALA A 133 -20.46 -14.96 -18.38
C ALA A 133 -20.04 -14.43 -16.99
N ASP A 134 -18.95 -14.95 -16.43
CA ASP A 134 -18.41 -14.52 -15.13
C ASP A 134 -17.95 -13.07 -15.12
N LEU A 135 -17.63 -12.53 -16.30
CA LEU A 135 -17.12 -11.18 -16.47
C LEU A 135 -18.22 -10.15 -16.75
N ALA A 136 -19.46 -10.57 -17.00
CA ALA A 136 -20.50 -9.69 -17.52
C ALA A 136 -20.71 -8.43 -16.67
N ASN A 137 -20.86 -8.58 -15.35
CA ASN A 137 -21.01 -7.43 -14.44
C ASN A 137 -19.75 -6.57 -14.37
N THR A 138 -18.56 -7.19 -14.42
CA THR A 138 -17.29 -6.47 -14.44
C THR A 138 -17.18 -5.60 -15.69
N ILE A 139 -17.52 -6.14 -16.86
CA ILE A 139 -17.51 -5.40 -18.12
C ILE A 139 -18.53 -4.26 -18.10
N LEU A 140 -19.76 -4.50 -17.61
CA LEU A 140 -20.77 -3.45 -17.49
C LEU A 140 -20.30 -2.31 -16.57
N LYS A 141 -19.76 -2.63 -15.41
CA LYS A 141 -19.23 -1.64 -14.46
C LYS A 141 -18.06 -0.86 -15.03
N MET A 142 -17.21 -1.51 -15.83
CA MET A 142 -16.10 -0.84 -16.51
C MET A 142 -16.59 0.11 -17.60
N ALA A 143 -17.54 -0.30 -18.43
CA ALA A 143 -18.15 0.58 -19.43
C ALA A 143 -18.84 1.80 -18.78
N ASN A 144 -19.59 1.58 -17.69
CA ASN A 144 -20.20 2.67 -16.91
C ASN A 144 -19.15 3.64 -16.34
N LYS A 145 -18.04 3.12 -15.80
CA LYS A 145 -16.95 3.94 -15.26
C LYS A 145 -16.33 4.82 -16.35
N ARG A 146 -15.99 4.24 -17.50
CA ARG A 146 -15.44 4.95 -18.68
C ARG A 146 -16.40 6.04 -19.14
N ALA A 147 -17.69 5.70 -19.29
CA ALA A 147 -18.72 6.64 -19.71
C ALA A 147 -18.87 7.81 -18.73
N LYS A 148 -18.85 7.55 -17.41
CA LYS A 148 -18.92 8.60 -16.38
C LYS A 148 -17.71 9.53 -16.45
N ILE A 149 -16.50 8.99 -16.53
CA ILE A 149 -15.28 9.80 -16.60
C ILE A 149 -15.30 10.68 -17.85
N ALA A 150 -15.61 10.11 -19.01
CA ALA A 150 -15.75 10.86 -20.26
C ALA A 150 -16.80 11.97 -20.16
N MET A 151 -17.97 11.68 -19.58
CA MET A 151 -19.05 12.65 -19.40
C MET A 151 -18.61 13.79 -18.49
N THR A 152 -18.00 13.47 -17.34
CA THR A 152 -17.53 14.49 -16.40
C THR A 152 -16.48 15.39 -17.03
N ILE A 153 -15.51 14.84 -17.77
CA ILE A 153 -14.50 15.64 -18.47
C ILE A 153 -15.14 16.57 -19.50
N ASN A 154 -16.11 16.07 -20.28
CA ASN A 154 -16.81 16.87 -21.28
C ASN A 154 -17.66 17.99 -20.66
N VAL A 155 -18.41 17.68 -19.60
CA VAL A 155 -19.32 18.64 -18.93
C VAL A 155 -18.55 19.70 -18.15
N THR A 156 -17.48 19.32 -17.45
CA THR A 156 -16.70 20.25 -16.63
C THR A 156 -15.58 20.96 -17.40
N ALA A 157 -15.34 20.54 -18.65
CA ALA A 157 -14.28 21.05 -19.52
C ALA A 157 -12.86 20.90 -18.93
N CYS A 158 -12.61 19.86 -18.14
CA CYS A 158 -11.32 19.63 -17.46
C CYS A 158 -10.33 18.75 -18.26
N GLY A 159 -10.50 18.63 -19.58
CA GLY A 159 -9.62 17.81 -20.44
C GLY A 159 -8.23 18.41 -20.67
N ASP A 160 -8.04 19.69 -20.37
CA ASP A 160 -6.73 20.32 -20.25
C ASP A 160 -5.97 19.80 -19.03
N MET A 161 -6.67 19.60 -17.91
CA MET A 161 -6.13 19.13 -16.63
C MET A 161 -5.97 17.61 -16.57
N PHE A 162 -6.92 16.84 -17.10
CA PHE A 162 -6.92 15.38 -17.02
C PHE A 162 -6.74 14.71 -18.38
N GLY A 163 -5.92 13.67 -18.42
CA GLY A 163 -5.87 12.75 -19.54
C GLY A 163 -7.10 11.84 -19.58
N GLN A 164 -7.47 11.41 -20.79
CA GLN A 164 -8.60 10.51 -21.01
C GLN A 164 -8.11 9.06 -21.17
N ASP A 165 -8.81 8.13 -20.54
CA ASP A 165 -8.67 6.67 -20.70
C ASP A 165 -7.25 6.11 -20.46
N LEU A 166 -6.38 6.87 -19.80
CA LEU A 166 -4.99 6.48 -19.54
C LEU A 166 -4.90 5.32 -18.54
N GLU A 167 -5.86 5.18 -17.62
CA GLU A 167 -5.91 4.09 -16.64
C GLU A 167 -6.23 2.73 -17.25
N ASP A 168 -6.72 2.73 -18.49
CA ASP A 168 -7.14 1.52 -19.19
C ASP A 168 -6.08 0.97 -20.16
N MET A 169 -4.94 1.67 -20.30
CA MET A 169 -3.78 1.20 -21.04
C MET A 169 -3.24 -0.12 -20.46
N ASP A 170 -2.87 -1.05 -21.34
CA ASP A 170 -2.31 -2.32 -20.90
C ASP A 170 -0.90 -2.12 -20.28
N GLU A 171 -0.50 -3.06 -19.43
CA GLU A 171 0.80 -3.04 -18.74
C GLU A 171 1.98 -2.97 -19.70
N ALA A 172 1.90 -3.62 -20.88
CA ALA A 172 2.96 -3.64 -21.87
C ALA A 172 3.07 -2.31 -22.64
N LEU A 173 1.96 -1.62 -22.89
CA LEU A 173 1.90 -0.30 -23.47
C LEU A 173 2.40 0.75 -22.46
N ARG A 174 2.01 0.60 -21.19
CA ARG A 174 2.53 1.42 -20.08
C ARG A 174 4.04 1.23 -19.91
N ASP A 175 4.52 0.00 -20.00
CA ASP A 175 5.96 -0.33 -20.02
C ASP A 175 6.68 0.18 -21.27
N HIS A 176 6.02 0.22 -22.43
CA HIS A 176 6.61 0.74 -23.66
C HIS A 176 6.75 2.26 -23.63
N LEU A 177 5.71 2.97 -23.18
CA LEU A 177 5.70 4.43 -23.01
C LEU A 177 6.76 4.88 -21.99
N THR A 178 6.95 4.12 -20.91
CA THR A 178 8.00 4.41 -19.91
C THR A 178 9.42 4.13 -20.40
N ARG A 179 9.62 3.29 -21.42
CA ARG A 179 10.96 2.96 -21.98
C ARG A 179 11.41 3.88 -23.12
N HIS A 180 10.49 4.42 -23.91
CA HIS A 180 10.83 5.22 -25.11
C HIS A 180 11.07 6.71 -24.87
N ASN A 181 10.88 7.20 -23.64
CA ASN A 181 11.18 8.59 -23.30
C ASN A 181 11.92 8.72 -21.96
N PRO A 182 13.23 8.40 -21.92
CA PRO A 182 14.04 8.60 -20.71
C PRO A 182 14.13 10.08 -20.30
N GLU A 183 13.84 11.02 -21.20
CA GLU A 183 13.71 12.45 -20.89
C GLU A 183 12.37 12.83 -20.25
N ALA A 184 11.23 12.19 -20.58
CA ALA A 184 9.98 12.39 -19.82
C ALA A 184 10.02 11.76 -18.43
N ALA A 185 10.86 10.76 -18.21
CA ALA A 185 11.17 10.28 -16.85
C ALA A 185 11.93 11.34 -16.02
N ALA A 186 12.58 12.33 -16.67
CA ALA A 186 13.33 13.42 -16.05
C ALA A 186 12.63 14.79 -16.12
N ALA A 187 11.68 14.98 -17.05
CA ALA A 187 10.91 16.21 -17.26
C ALA A 187 9.50 16.16 -16.64
N GLY A 188 9.25 15.22 -15.73
CA GLY A 188 8.13 15.34 -14.81
C GLY A 188 8.36 16.57 -13.92
N THR A 189 7.44 17.54 -13.99
CA THR A 189 7.31 18.60 -12.98
C THR A 189 7.60 18.03 -11.60
N ALA A 190 8.54 18.65 -10.87
CA ALA A 190 9.07 18.20 -9.60
C ALA A 190 8.05 17.37 -8.80
N LYS A 191 8.42 16.11 -8.47
CA LYS A 191 7.66 15.27 -7.54
C LYS A 191 7.14 16.18 -6.41
N PRO A 192 5.82 16.25 -6.15
CA PRO A 192 5.33 16.92 -4.96
C PRO A 192 6.09 16.36 -3.77
N ALA A 193 6.60 17.24 -2.90
CA ALA A 193 7.35 16.82 -1.73
C ALA A 193 6.54 15.74 -1.00
N LEU A 194 7.15 14.55 -0.83
CA LEU A 194 6.50 13.47 -0.07
C LEU A 194 6.06 14.05 1.28
N PRO A 195 4.86 13.72 1.77
CA PRO A 195 4.39 14.25 3.04
C PRO A 195 5.45 13.98 4.11
N THR A 196 5.75 15.00 4.91
CA THR A 196 6.64 14.85 6.06
C THR A 196 5.99 13.88 7.02
N GLN A 197 6.69 12.82 7.37
CA GLN A 197 6.20 11.85 8.35
C GLN A 197 5.94 12.56 9.68
N SER A 198 4.71 12.49 10.18
CA SER A 198 4.38 13.02 11.51
C SER A 198 5.09 12.20 12.61
N ASP A 199 5.36 12.84 13.75
CA ASP A 199 6.03 12.16 14.87
C ASP A 199 5.21 10.98 15.42
N GLU A 200 3.88 11.06 15.34
CA GLU A 200 2.97 9.99 15.79
C GLU A 200 3.05 8.75 14.87
N GLU A 201 3.07 8.96 13.56
CA GLU A 201 3.22 7.87 12.58
C GLU A 201 4.64 7.29 12.62
N PHE A 202 5.65 8.15 12.80
CA PHE A 202 7.03 7.72 12.99
C PHE A 202 7.17 6.81 14.20
N ALA A 203 6.57 7.15 15.34
CA ALA A 203 6.60 6.32 16.55
C ALA A 203 5.96 4.94 16.33
N LYS A 204 4.79 4.88 15.67
CA LYS A 204 4.12 3.61 15.33
C LYS A 204 4.98 2.74 14.41
N ASN A 205 5.59 3.35 13.39
CA ASN A 205 6.42 2.65 12.43
C ASN A 205 7.77 2.21 13.01
N MET A 206 8.32 2.96 13.96
CA MET A 206 9.58 2.63 14.66
C MET A 206 9.53 1.27 15.35
N VAL A 207 8.37 0.89 15.92
CA VAL A 207 8.17 -0.43 16.54
C VAL A 207 8.30 -1.55 15.50
N ILE A 208 7.71 -1.35 14.31
CA ILE A 208 7.75 -2.32 13.21
C ILE A 208 9.17 -2.42 12.65
N TRP A 209 9.83 -1.30 12.40
CA TRP A 209 11.19 -1.23 11.86
C TRP A 209 12.21 -1.90 12.79
N THR A 210 12.12 -1.64 14.10
CA THR A 210 12.94 -2.31 15.11
C THR A 210 12.74 -3.82 15.08
N LYS A 211 11.50 -4.30 14.96
CA LYS A 211 11.19 -5.73 14.88
C LYS A 211 11.76 -6.39 13.61
N VAL A 212 11.61 -5.76 12.44
CA VAL A 212 12.12 -6.35 11.18
C VAL A 212 13.64 -6.34 11.09
N ILE A 213 14.31 -5.33 11.66
CA ILE A 213 15.77 -5.27 11.79
C ILE A 213 16.26 -6.35 12.76
N ARG A 214 15.61 -6.48 13.93
CA ARG A 214 15.92 -7.54 14.90
C ARG A 214 15.77 -8.94 14.30
N LEU A 215 14.74 -9.17 13.49
CA LEU A 215 14.52 -10.45 12.78
C LEU A 215 15.38 -10.62 11.52
N LYS A 216 16.32 -9.70 11.23
CA LYS A 216 17.18 -9.69 10.03
C LYS A 216 16.41 -9.79 8.71
N LYS A 217 15.13 -9.37 8.69
CA LYS A 217 14.28 -9.38 7.49
C LYS A 217 14.57 -8.20 6.56
N LYS A 218 15.06 -7.09 7.13
CA LYS A 218 15.55 -5.91 6.42
C LYS A 218 16.67 -5.27 7.24
N ASP A 219 17.62 -4.63 6.58
CA ASP A 219 18.64 -3.79 7.19
C ASP A 219 18.17 -2.32 7.25
N VAL A 220 18.97 -1.47 7.90
CA VAL A 220 18.68 -0.02 8.04
C VAL A 220 18.52 0.64 6.68
N ALA A 221 19.39 0.31 5.71
CA ALA A 221 19.33 0.85 4.36
C ALA A 221 18.03 0.46 3.65
N GLY A 222 17.59 -0.80 3.77
CA GLY A 222 16.34 -1.28 3.21
C GLY A 222 15.10 -0.67 3.86
N VAL A 223 15.14 -0.39 5.18
CA VAL A 223 14.07 0.36 5.85
C VAL A 223 14.02 1.80 5.34
N LEU A 224 15.14 2.52 5.32
CA LEU A 224 15.20 3.90 4.82
C LEU A 224 14.74 4.00 3.35
N ALA A 225 15.16 3.06 2.50
CA ALA A 225 14.72 2.99 1.11
C ALA A 225 13.22 2.75 0.98
N THR A 226 12.62 1.92 1.85
CA THR A 226 11.17 1.67 1.85
C THR A 226 10.38 2.90 2.34
N VAL A 227 10.90 3.63 3.33
CA VAL A 227 10.22 4.82 3.85
C VAL A 227 10.32 5.98 2.87
N ALA A 228 11.46 6.12 2.19
CA ALA A 228 11.69 7.14 1.16
C ALA A 228 10.77 7.00 -0.07
N THR A 229 10.04 5.89 -0.23
CA THR A 229 9.00 5.76 -1.27
C THR A 229 7.65 6.31 -0.83
N VAL A 230 7.44 6.58 0.46
CA VAL A 230 6.13 6.90 1.05
C VAL A 230 6.10 8.27 1.72
N SER A 231 7.19 8.68 2.40
CA SER A 231 7.24 9.92 3.19
C SER A 231 8.65 10.52 3.20
N THR A 232 8.76 11.83 3.43
CA THR A 232 10.05 12.44 3.80
C THR A 232 10.27 12.32 5.31
N LEU A 233 11.52 12.03 5.69
CA LEU A 233 11.95 11.93 7.10
C LEU A 233 12.81 13.13 7.46
N THR A 234 12.71 13.61 8.69
CA THR A 234 13.63 14.63 9.23
C THR A 234 15.02 14.01 9.49
N GLU A 235 16.05 14.85 9.57
CA GLU A 235 17.40 14.39 9.92
C GLU A 235 17.42 13.62 11.26
N ALA A 236 16.67 14.10 12.25
CA ALA A 236 16.52 13.44 13.54
C ALA A 236 15.86 12.05 13.43
N GLN A 237 14.84 11.92 12.57
CA GLN A 237 14.17 10.64 12.31
C GLN A 237 15.10 9.64 11.60
N ILE A 238 15.91 10.11 10.65
CA ILE A 238 16.90 9.28 9.95
C ILE A 238 17.96 8.77 10.94
N GLU A 239 18.50 9.64 11.78
CA GLU A 239 19.48 9.25 12.80
C GLU A 239 18.88 8.28 13.83
N ALA A 240 17.61 8.45 14.19
CA ALA A 240 16.92 7.50 15.07
C ALA A 240 16.80 6.10 14.45
N ILE A 241 16.54 5.99 13.14
CA ILE A 241 16.51 4.69 12.43
C ILE A 241 17.91 4.09 12.34
N LYS A 242 18.94 4.89 12.02
CA LYS A 242 20.34 4.44 12.00
C LYS A 242 20.84 3.97 13.35
N GLY A 243 20.30 4.51 14.45
CA GLY A 243 20.62 4.10 15.82
C GLY A 243 20.01 2.78 16.28
N ILE A 244 19.07 2.18 15.52
CA ILE A 244 18.40 0.93 15.91
C ILE A 244 19.41 -0.23 16.14
N PRO A 245 20.37 -0.51 15.24
CA PRO A 245 21.33 -1.59 15.46
C PRO A 245 22.20 -1.37 16.70
N ALA A 246 22.60 -0.13 16.98
CA ALA A 246 23.38 0.21 18.16
C ALA A 246 22.57 -0.01 19.45
N LYS A 247 21.28 0.36 19.46
CA LYS A 247 20.37 0.07 20.58
C LYS A 247 20.15 -1.43 20.77
N LEU A 248 19.91 -2.17 19.69
CA LEU A 248 19.77 -3.64 19.73
C LEU A 248 21.07 -4.33 20.19
N ALA A 249 22.23 -3.80 19.80
CA ALA A 249 23.53 -4.28 20.26
C ALA A 249 23.76 -3.97 21.74
N ALA A 250 23.39 -2.77 22.21
CA ALA A 250 23.44 -2.41 23.63
C ALA A 250 22.45 -3.23 24.47
N GLU A 251 21.25 -3.54 23.95
CA GLU A 251 20.29 -4.48 24.58
C GLU A 251 20.85 -5.91 24.64
N ALA A 252 21.62 -6.33 23.63
CA ALA A 252 22.25 -7.66 23.60
C ALA A 252 23.54 -7.74 24.44
N GLN A 253 24.17 -6.59 24.75
CA GLN A 253 25.38 -6.45 25.57
C GLN A 253 25.09 -6.03 27.01
N ALA A 254 23.87 -5.55 27.30
CA ALA A 254 23.39 -5.44 28.65
C ALA A 254 23.38 -6.85 29.24
N GLU A 255 24.21 -7.07 30.27
CA GLU A 255 24.23 -8.33 30.99
C GLU A 255 22.80 -8.72 31.39
N PRO A 256 22.44 -10.02 31.35
CA PRO A 256 21.13 -10.43 31.81
C PRO A 256 20.96 -9.89 33.22
N SER A 257 19.89 -9.11 33.45
CA SER A 257 19.50 -8.57 34.75
C SER A 257 19.04 -9.66 35.73
N GLY A 258 19.62 -10.86 35.61
CA GLY A 258 19.47 -11.96 36.53
C GLY A 258 20.51 -11.86 37.65
N PRO A 259 20.28 -12.52 38.78
CA PRO A 259 21.23 -12.53 39.86
C PRO A 259 22.53 -13.19 39.37
N THR A 260 23.67 -12.65 39.77
CA THR A 260 24.99 -13.24 39.49
C THR A 260 25.38 -14.19 40.62
N PHE A 261 26.34 -15.09 40.36
CA PHE A 261 26.87 -15.96 41.41
C PHE A 261 27.32 -15.18 42.65
N ALA A 262 28.02 -14.05 42.45
CA ALA A 262 28.49 -13.19 43.54
C ALA A 262 27.33 -12.58 44.34
N SER A 263 26.25 -12.14 43.68
CA SER A 263 25.09 -11.57 44.39
C SER A 263 24.30 -12.63 45.16
N VAL A 264 24.15 -13.84 44.63
CA VAL A 264 23.46 -14.93 45.34
C VAL A 264 24.30 -15.43 46.51
N SER A 265 25.61 -15.60 46.32
CA SER A 265 26.53 -16.00 47.39
C SER A 265 26.56 -14.98 48.54
N ASP A 266 26.55 -13.69 48.23
CA ASP A 266 26.53 -12.62 49.24
C ASP A 266 25.17 -12.56 49.98
N ALA A 267 24.05 -12.81 49.28
CA ALA A 267 22.73 -12.90 49.88
C ALA A 267 22.61 -14.10 50.85
N ILE A 268 23.17 -15.26 50.48
CA ILE A 268 23.25 -16.44 51.35
C ILE A 268 24.08 -16.12 52.60
N ALA A 269 25.28 -15.54 52.43
CA ALA A 269 26.18 -15.24 53.54
C ALA A 269 25.59 -14.22 54.54
N LYS A 270 24.80 -13.26 54.05
CA LYS A 270 24.17 -12.21 54.86
C LYS A 270 22.81 -12.59 55.44
N ALA A 271 22.27 -13.76 55.10
CA ALA A 271 21.00 -14.22 55.64
C ALA A 271 21.08 -14.35 57.17
N GLN A 272 20.15 -13.69 57.87
CA GLN A 272 20.07 -13.65 59.33
C GLN A 272 19.02 -14.60 59.89
N ASP A 273 18.11 -15.09 59.05
CA ASP A 273 17.05 -16.02 59.38
C ASP A 273 16.79 -17.00 58.22
N GLU A 274 16.02 -18.06 58.50
CA GLU A 274 15.73 -19.11 57.53
C GLU A 274 14.91 -18.60 56.33
N ASP A 275 14.06 -17.58 56.53
CA ASP A 275 13.22 -17.01 55.47
C ASP A 275 14.07 -16.22 54.45
N ALA A 276 15.00 -15.39 54.92
CA ALA A 276 15.94 -14.68 54.06
C ALA A 276 16.88 -15.63 53.31
N LEU A 277 17.27 -16.73 53.97
CA LEU A 277 18.11 -17.76 53.36
C LEU A 277 17.37 -18.52 52.25
N ASN A 278 16.10 -18.87 52.46
CA ASN A 278 15.26 -19.52 51.45
C ASN A 278 14.98 -18.62 50.24
N LEU A 279 14.79 -17.31 50.46
CA LEU A 279 14.63 -16.35 49.37
C LEU A 279 15.90 -16.22 48.51
N ALA A 280 17.08 -16.34 49.12
CA ALA A 280 18.35 -16.42 48.38
C ALA A 280 18.50 -17.75 47.62
N ALA A 281 17.98 -18.86 48.18
CA ALA A 281 18.01 -20.18 47.54
C ALA A 281 17.19 -20.25 46.24
N ASP A 282 16.03 -19.57 46.19
CA ASP A 282 15.20 -19.48 44.98
C ASP A 282 15.97 -18.89 43.79
N LEU A 283 16.91 -17.97 44.08
CA LEU A 283 17.74 -17.33 43.07
C LEU A 283 18.85 -18.25 42.54
N ILE A 284 19.24 -19.31 43.25
CA ILE A 284 20.28 -20.27 42.80
C ILE A 284 19.87 -20.93 41.48
N ASN A 285 18.57 -21.21 41.29
CA ASN A 285 18.06 -21.84 40.07
C ASN A 285 18.17 -20.95 38.82
N SER A 286 18.46 -19.66 39.00
CA SER A 286 18.70 -18.71 37.90
C SER A 286 20.19 -18.54 37.55
N ILE A 287 21.10 -19.19 38.29
CA ILE A 287 22.55 -19.24 38.01
C ILE A 287 22.85 -20.41 37.05
N PRO A 288 23.90 -20.34 36.20
CA PRO A 288 24.33 -21.49 35.38
C PRO A 288 24.63 -22.75 36.22
N GLU A 289 24.26 -23.92 35.70
CA GLU A 289 24.32 -25.20 36.42
C GLU A 289 25.71 -25.52 37.00
N GLN A 290 26.79 -25.17 36.29
CA GLN A 290 28.17 -25.40 36.76
C GLN A 290 28.55 -24.63 38.04
N GLN A 291 27.79 -23.60 38.41
CA GLN A 291 28.08 -22.73 39.56
C GLN A 291 27.06 -22.92 40.71
N ARG A 292 26.06 -23.81 40.56
CA ARG A 292 25.03 -24.02 41.58
C ARG A 292 25.51 -24.86 42.75
N GLU A 293 26.32 -25.88 42.49
CA GLU A 293 26.85 -26.79 43.51
C GLU A 293 27.54 -26.05 44.67
N PRO A 294 28.47 -25.10 44.44
CA PRO A 294 29.05 -24.31 45.52
C PRO A 294 28.05 -23.38 46.24
N LEU A 295 27.02 -22.86 45.56
CA LEU A 295 25.98 -22.06 46.22
C LEU A 295 25.07 -22.90 47.12
N ASN A 296 24.70 -24.10 46.67
CA ASN A 296 23.92 -25.04 47.48
C ASN A 296 24.70 -25.47 48.72
N ALA A 297 26.00 -25.75 48.58
CA ALA A 297 26.86 -26.06 49.72
C ALA A 297 26.97 -24.88 50.72
N ALA A 298 27.04 -23.64 50.22
CA ALA A 298 27.04 -22.43 51.06
C ALA A 298 25.69 -22.22 51.78
N TYR A 299 24.57 -22.51 51.11
CA TYR A 299 23.24 -22.49 51.70
C TYR A 299 23.12 -23.51 52.84
N ASP A 300 23.53 -24.77 52.61
CA ASP A 300 23.46 -25.83 53.61
C ASP A 300 24.33 -25.52 54.83
N ALA A 301 25.54 -24.99 54.60
CA ALA A 301 26.43 -24.55 55.68
C ALA A 301 25.81 -23.42 56.50
N ARG A 302 25.25 -22.39 55.85
CA ARG A 302 24.61 -21.27 56.53
C ARG A 302 23.35 -21.67 57.28
N ARG A 303 22.57 -22.61 56.74
CA ARG A 303 21.39 -23.18 57.41
C ARG A 303 21.77 -23.97 58.65
N ALA A 304 22.87 -24.70 58.61
CA ALA A 304 23.38 -25.41 59.77
C ALA A 304 23.85 -24.44 60.88
N GLU A 305 24.50 -23.33 60.51
CA GLU A 305 24.87 -22.26 61.45
C GLU A 305 23.64 -21.62 62.10
N LEU A 306 22.64 -21.22 61.31
CA LEU A 306 21.42 -20.57 61.82
C LEU A 306 20.55 -21.47 62.69
N ASN A 307 20.68 -22.80 62.57
CA ASN A 307 19.98 -23.79 63.40
C ASN A 307 20.80 -24.26 64.61
N ALA A 308 22.06 -23.83 64.73
CA ALA A 308 22.94 -24.16 65.85
C ALA A 308 22.92 -23.11 66.98
N ASP A 309 22.40 -21.90 66.69
CA ASP A 309 22.07 -20.83 67.65
C ASP A 309 20.59 -20.91 68.08
#